data_AF-A0A3D6C359-F1
#
_entry.id   AF-A0A3D6C359-F1
#
_cell.length_a   1.000
_cell.length_b   1.000
_cell.length_c   1.000
_cell.angle_alpha   90.00
_cell.angle_beta   90.00
_cell.angle_gamma   90.00
#
_symmetry.space_group_name_H-M   'P 1'
#
loop_
_entity.id
_entity.type
_entity.pdbx_description
1 polymer ?
#
loop_
_entity_poly.entity_id
_entity_poly.type
_entity_poly.pdbx_seq_one_letter_code
_entity_poly.pdbx_strand_id
1 'polypeptide(L)'
;MGRKSISHIRKPEILRHTYKVVEEEGFKGMTIGKIAKRMGVNSGLLIHYFKSKEGLIMEMVDYLYESSMNHYIKELEVMTSPRERLESLLDILFDTSGTRPQRDAVFWSCYAMGFRDEKIREKITGVMVRFIEFGVEEMEGWEETGLVTVADK
;
A
#
# COMPACT_ATOMS: atom_id res chain seq x y z
N MET A 1 18.27 -30.14 -4.03
CA MET A 1 18.51 -29.01 -3.10
C MET A 1 17.62 -27.84 -3.50
N GLY A 2 16.92 -27.25 -2.54
CA GLY A 2 15.60 -26.63 -2.71
C GLY A 2 15.57 -25.19 -3.26
N ARG A 3 14.61 -24.95 -4.16
CA ARG A 3 14.24 -23.63 -4.71
C ARG A 3 13.27 -22.87 -3.78
N LYS A 4 13.57 -22.77 -2.49
CA LYS A 4 12.69 -22.11 -1.49
C LYS A 4 13.09 -20.67 -1.11
N SER A 5 14.06 -20.03 -1.76
CA SER A 5 14.54 -18.70 -1.32
C SER A 5 14.35 -17.53 -2.31
N ILE A 6 14.14 -17.74 -3.62
CA ILE A 6 14.10 -16.63 -4.60
C ILE A 6 12.69 -16.07 -4.87
N SER A 7 11.64 -16.83 -4.53
CA SER A 7 10.25 -16.48 -4.87
C SER A 7 9.79 -15.14 -4.30
N HIS A 8 10.07 -14.88 -3.02
CA HIS A 8 9.64 -13.68 -2.32
C HIS A 8 10.41 -12.42 -2.75
N ILE A 9 11.65 -12.55 -3.23
CA ILE A 9 12.44 -11.40 -3.72
C ILE A 9 11.90 -10.95 -5.08
N ARG A 10 11.39 -11.89 -5.88
CA ARG A 10 10.97 -11.65 -7.26
C ARG A 10 9.59 -11.00 -7.38
N LYS A 11 8.66 -11.32 -6.48
CA LYS A 11 7.32 -10.69 -6.48
C LYS A 11 7.36 -9.17 -6.28
N PRO A 12 8.02 -8.61 -5.24
CA PRO A 12 8.16 -7.17 -5.07
C PRO A 12 8.85 -6.50 -6.24
N GLU A 13 9.85 -7.14 -6.84
CA GLU A 13 10.50 -6.65 -8.05
C GLU A 13 9.51 -6.55 -9.22
N ILE A 14 8.75 -7.62 -9.49
CA ILE A 14 7.71 -7.61 -10.53
C ILE A 14 6.67 -6.52 -10.24
N LEU A 15 6.25 -6.36 -8.99
CA LEU A 15 5.27 -5.35 -8.57
C LEU A 15 5.80 -3.92 -8.75
N ARG A 16 7.09 -3.65 -8.49
CA ARG A 16 7.72 -2.36 -8.80
C ARG A 16 7.71 -2.05 -10.30
N HIS A 17 8.03 -3.03 -11.16
CA HIS A 17 7.94 -2.82 -12.61
C HIS A 17 6.50 -2.70 -13.10
N THR A 18 5.56 -3.41 -12.46
CA THR A 18 4.12 -3.32 -12.71
C THR A 18 3.63 -1.92 -12.39
N TYR A 19 3.99 -1.39 -11.21
CA TYR A 19 3.71 -0.01 -10.81
C TYR A 19 4.13 0.97 -11.90
N LYS A 20 5.37 0.88 -12.40
CA LYS A 20 5.87 1.79 -13.44
C LYS A 20 5.09 1.70 -14.75
N VAL A 21 4.67 0.50 -15.16
CA VAL A 21 3.80 0.36 -16.34
C VAL A 21 2.42 0.99 -16.10
N VAL A 22 1.87 0.85 -14.90
CA VAL A 22 0.56 1.45 -14.56
C VAL A 22 0.65 2.97 -14.40
N GLU A 23 1.75 3.48 -13.85
CA GLU A 23 2.04 4.91 -13.75
C GLU A 23 2.12 5.55 -15.15
N GLU A 24 2.75 4.87 -16.11
CA GLU A 24 2.93 5.37 -17.48
C GLU A 24 1.68 5.19 -18.37
N GLU A 25 0.92 4.09 -18.21
CA GLU A 25 -0.10 3.67 -19.18
C GLU A 25 -1.49 3.35 -18.58
N GLY A 26 -1.62 3.44 -17.26
CA GLY A 26 -2.82 3.05 -16.52
C GLY A 26 -3.09 1.53 -16.50
N PHE A 27 -4.00 1.10 -15.63
CA PHE A 27 -4.39 -0.32 -15.50
C PHE A 27 -5.00 -0.90 -16.79
N LYS A 28 -5.65 -0.06 -17.60
CA LYS A 28 -6.20 -0.45 -18.90
C LYS A 28 -5.08 -0.74 -19.91
N GLY A 29 -4.04 0.11 -19.95
CA GLY A 29 -2.89 -0.07 -20.83
C GLY A 29 -1.93 -1.18 -20.38
N MET A 30 -1.96 -1.55 -19.10
CA MET A 30 -1.13 -2.60 -18.51
C MET A 30 -1.40 -3.99 -19.12
N THR A 31 -0.33 -4.70 -19.49
CA THR A 31 -0.37 -6.12 -19.90
C THR A 31 0.81 -6.89 -19.31
N ILE A 32 0.64 -8.21 -19.11
CA ILE A 32 1.73 -9.10 -18.68
C ILE A 32 2.93 -9.01 -19.63
N GLY A 33 2.69 -8.93 -20.94
CA GLY A 33 3.75 -8.80 -21.95
C GLY A 33 4.55 -7.50 -21.84
N LYS A 34 3.89 -6.37 -21.56
CA LYS A 34 4.59 -5.08 -21.37
C LYS A 34 5.49 -5.10 -20.14
N ILE A 35 5.01 -5.66 -19.04
CA ILE A 35 5.78 -5.78 -17.79
C ILE A 35 6.96 -6.73 -18.00
N ALA A 36 6.73 -7.88 -18.63
CA ALA A 36 7.79 -8.84 -18.94
C ALA A 36 8.86 -8.23 -19.85
N LYS A 37 8.45 -7.48 -20.88
CA LYS A 37 9.37 -6.72 -21.76
C LYS A 37 10.18 -5.69 -20.98
N ARG A 38 9.56 -4.91 -20.09
CA ARG A 38 10.25 -3.93 -19.24
C ARG A 38 11.32 -4.57 -18.36
N MET A 39 11.04 -5.79 -17.88
CA MET A 39 11.95 -6.56 -17.03
C MET A 39 13.00 -7.36 -17.81
N GLY A 40 12.91 -7.46 -19.13
CA GLY A 40 13.77 -8.34 -19.94
C GLY A 40 13.56 -9.84 -19.64
N VAL A 41 12.35 -10.24 -19.24
CA VAL A 41 12.01 -11.63 -18.90
C VAL A 41 10.89 -12.17 -19.80
N ASN A 42 10.71 -13.49 -19.82
CA ASN A 42 9.59 -14.12 -20.51
C ASN A 42 8.27 -13.93 -19.72
N SER A 43 7.18 -13.61 -20.41
CA SER A 43 5.82 -13.48 -19.85
C SER A 43 5.36 -14.68 -19.00
N GLY A 44 5.80 -15.89 -19.33
CA GLY A 44 5.51 -17.11 -18.57
C GLY A 44 6.02 -17.06 -17.13
N LEU A 45 7.08 -16.28 -16.86
CA LEU A 45 7.56 -16.03 -15.50
C LEU A 45 6.50 -15.31 -14.67
N LEU A 46 5.90 -14.25 -15.21
CA LEU A 46 4.88 -13.47 -14.51
C LEU A 46 3.62 -14.30 -14.29
N ILE A 47 3.18 -15.08 -15.30
CA ILE A 47 2.05 -16.01 -15.16
C ILE A 47 2.33 -17.07 -14.09
N HIS A 48 3.57 -17.56 -13.97
CA HIS A 48 3.94 -18.48 -12.91
C HIS A 48 3.70 -17.89 -11.50
N TYR A 49 4.07 -16.62 -11.30
CA TYR A 49 3.94 -15.92 -10.01
C TYR A 49 2.52 -15.44 -9.70
N PHE A 50 1.82 -14.87 -10.68
CA PHE A 50 0.57 -14.13 -10.46
C PHE A 50 -0.67 -14.79 -11.07
N LYS A 51 -0.49 -15.88 -11.84
CA LYS A 51 -1.52 -16.68 -12.50
C LYS A 51 -2.30 -15.97 -13.60
N SER A 52 -2.71 -14.72 -13.40
CA SER A 52 -3.43 -13.91 -14.38
C SER A 52 -3.12 -12.41 -14.21
N LYS A 53 -3.67 -11.59 -15.11
CA LYS A 53 -3.60 -10.13 -14.99
C LYS A 53 -4.34 -9.67 -13.72
N GLU A 54 -5.48 -10.26 -13.43
CA GLU A 54 -6.31 -9.98 -12.26
C GLU A 54 -5.56 -10.36 -10.97
N GLY A 55 -4.92 -11.53 -10.94
CA GLY A 55 -4.08 -11.93 -9.81
C GLY A 55 -2.91 -10.96 -9.56
N LEU A 56 -2.30 -10.45 -10.63
CA LEU A 56 -1.28 -9.40 -10.51
C LEU A 56 -1.85 -8.08 -9.97
N ILE A 57 -3.05 -7.68 -10.40
CA ILE A 57 -3.72 -6.48 -9.87
C ILE A 57 -4.01 -6.64 -8.38
N MET A 58 -4.50 -7.81 -7.94
CA MET A 58 -4.77 -8.07 -6.53
C MET A 58 -3.53 -7.95 -5.66
N GLU A 59 -2.40 -8.52 -6.12
CA GLU A 59 -1.13 -8.41 -5.40
C GLU A 59 -0.54 -7.00 -5.47
N MET A 60 -0.87 -6.23 -6.51
CA MET A 60 -0.52 -4.82 -6.63
C MET A 60 -1.28 -3.95 -5.62
N VAL A 61 -2.58 -4.24 -5.41
CA VAL A 61 -3.38 -3.58 -4.36
C VAL A 61 -2.77 -3.85 -2.99
N ASP A 62 -2.49 -5.13 -2.67
CA ASP A 62 -1.84 -5.49 -1.40
C ASP A 62 -0.50 -4.77 -1.24
N TYR A 63 0.35 -4.81 -2.27
CA TYR A 63 1.66 -4.19 -2.22
C TYR A 63 1.60 -2.69 -1.95
N LEU A 64 0.69 -1.96 -2.61
CA LEU A 64 0.56 -0.52 -2.39
C LEU A 64 0.03 -0.20 -1.01
N TYR A 65 -1.08 -0.81 -0.61
CA TYR A 65 -1.73 -0.45 0.65
C TYR A 65 -0.91 -0.91 1.87
N GLU A 66 -0.35 -2.12 1.84
CA GLU A 66 0.51 -2.61 2.92
C GLU A 66 1.84 -1.84 2.98
N SER A 67 2.47 -1.51 1.85
CA SER A 67 3.73 -0.75 1.88
C SER A 67 3.53 0.67 2.40
N SER A 68 2.44 1.32 2.01
CA SER A 68 2.01 2.62 2.51
C SER A 68 1.77 2.59 4.02
N MET A 69 0.96 1.66 4.52
CA MET A 69 0.68 1.53 5.96
C MET A 69 1.97 1.26 6.76
N ASN A 70 2.80 0.33 6.29
CA ASN A 70 4.09 0.04 6.94
C ASN A 70 5.06 1.22 6.92
N HIS A 71 4.99 2.08 5.90
CA HIS A 71 5.80 3.29 5.85
C HIS A 71 5.39 4.28 6.94
N TYR A 72 4.08 4.52 7.14
CA TYR A 72 3.59 5.43 8.18
C TYR A 72 3.86 4.91 9.59
N ILE A 73 3.62 3.62 9.83
CA ILE A 73 3.89 3.02 11.15
C ILE A 73 5.37 3.22 11.50
N LYS A 74 6.29 2.96 10.56
CA LYS A 74 7.73 3.17 10.78
C LYS A 74 8.12 4.63 10.94
N GLU A 75 7.49 5.54 10.20
CA GLU A 75 7.69 6.99 10.35
C GLU A 75 7.34 7.43 11.77
N LEU A 76 6.26 6.89 12.33
CA LEU A 76 5.83 7.21 13.69
C LEU A 76 6.67 6.49 14.74
N GLU A 77 6.99 5.20 14.58
CA GLU A 77 7.77 4.39 15.55
C GLU A 77 9.11 5.02 15.97
N VAL A 78 9.76 5.79 15.09
CA VAL A 78 11.04 6.46 15.41
C VAL A 78 10.89 7.74 16.22
N MET A 79 9.66 8.26 16.36
CA MET A 79 9.34 9.48 17.11
C MET A 79 9.06 9.16 18.57
N THR A 80 9.65 9.96 19.46
CA THR A 80 9.56 9.76 20.93
C THR A 80 8.64 10.77 21.62
N SER A 81 8.37 11.90 20.99
CA SER A 81 7.49 12.93 21.54
C SER A 81 6.03 12.67 21.14
N PRO A 82 5.08 12.56 22.10
CA PRO A 82 3.65 12.42 21.80
C PRO A 82 3.11 13.52 20.85
N ARG A 83 3.60 14.76 21.01
CA ARG A 83 3.21 15.89 20.14
C ARG A 83 3.71 15.71 18.71
N GLU A 84 4.97 15.28 18.55
CA GLU A 84 5.57 15.07 17.24
C GLU A 84 4.85 13.94 16.49
N ARG A 85 4.49 12.86 17.20
CA ARG A 85 3.70 11.75 16.66
C ARG A 85 2.31 12.21 16.20
N LEU A 86 1.63 13.05 16.99
CA LEU A 86 0.34 13.64 16.62
C LEU A 86 0.44 14.50 15.36
N GLU A 87 1.41 15.41 15.32
CA GLU A 87 1.64 16.28 14.16
C GLU A 87 1.95 15.45 12.91
N SER A 88 2.80 14.43 13.00
CA SER A 88 3.09 13.52 11.89
C SER A 88 1.87 12.70 11.45
N LEU A 89 1.05 12.19 12.38
CA LEU A 89 -0.18 11.47 12.03
C LEU A 89 -1.17 12.37 11.29
N LEU A 90 -1.33 13.62 11.73
CA LEU A 90 -2.16 14.61 11.02
C LEU A 90 -1.60 14.90 9.63
N ASP A 91 -0.29 15.05 9.49
CA ASP A 91 0.36 15.24 8.18
C ASP A 91 0.14 14.03 7.27
N ILE A 92 0.15 12.79 7.79
CA ILE A 92 -0.12 11.58 7.02
C ILE A 92 -1.58 11.54 6.54
N LEU A 93 -2.53 11.87 7.41
CA LEU A 93 -3.98 11.84 7.13
C LEU A 93 -4.40 12.94 6.15
N PHE A 94 -3.88 14.14 6.34
CA PHE A 94 -4.29 15.35 5.64
C PHE A 94 -3.27 15.84 4.60
N ASP A 95 -2.28 15.02 4.23
CA ASP A 95 -1.31 15.39 3.18
C ASP A 95 -2.01 15.81 1.89
N THR A 96 -1.72 17.04 1.45
CA THR A 96 -2.19 17.61 0.18
C THR A 96 -1.06 17.82 -0.82
N SER A 97 0.20 17.57 -0.44
CA SER A 97 1.37 17.80 -1.28
C SER A 97 1.42 16.88 -2.50
N GLY A 98 0.79 15.71 -2.41
CA GLY A 98 0.83 14.68 -3.45
C GLY A 98 2.11 13.86 -3.44
N THR A 99 3.03 14.09 -2.50
CA THR A 99 4.35 13.44 -2.49
C THR A 99 4.39 12.14 -1.70
N ARG A 100 3.37 11.85 -0.88
CA ARG A 100 3.34 10.61 -0.08
C ARG A 100 2.82 9.41 -0.91
N PRO A 101 3.21 8.16 -0.55
CA PRO A 101 2.84 6.94 -1.30
C PRO A 101 1.34 6.73 -1.53
N GLN A 102 0.48 7.26 -0.65
CA GLN A 102 -0.99 7.20 -0.74
C GLN A 102 -1.61 8.24 -1.68
N ARG A 103 -0.81 9.11 -2.32
CA ARG A 103 -1.31 10.22 -3.14
C ARG A 103 -0.96 10.14 -4.61
N ASP A 104 -0.38 9.03 -5.08
CA ASP A 104 -0.16 8.85 -6.52
C ASP A 104 -1.43 8.36 -7.27
N ALA A 105 -1.42 8.52 -8.59
CA ALA A 105 -2.53 8.14 -9.45
C ALA A 105 -2.83 6.62 -9.44
N VAL A 106 -1.83 5.79 -9.15
CA VAL A 106 -1.97 4.32 -9.10
C VAL A 106 -2.76 3.92 -7.86
N PHE A 107 -2.44 4.51 -6.71
CA PHE A 107 -3.12 4.28 -5.43
C PHE A 107 -4.62 4.61 -5.53
N TRP A 108 -4.95 5.79 -6.07
CA TRP A 108 -6.34 6.20 -6.28
C TRP A 108 -7.07 5.35 -7.32
N SER A 109 -6.36 4.86 -8.34
CA SER A 109 -6.93 3.92 -9.30
C SER A 109 -7.29 2.59 -8.63
N CYS A 110 -6.45 2.08 -7.72
CA CYS A 110 -6.77 0.91 -6.89
C CYS A 110 -7.99 1.15 -6.02
N TYR A 111 -8.07 2.32 -5.37
CA TYR A 111 -9.24 2.71 -4.59
C TYR A 111 -10.52 2.69 -5.44
N ALA A 112 -10.46 3.32 -6.62
CA ALA A 112 -11.58 3.39 -7.54
C ALA A 112 -12.04 1.99 -8.04
N MET A 113 -11.12 1.04 -8.20
CA MET A 113 -11.46 -0.34 -8.55
C MET A 113 -12.31 -1.03 -7.47
N GLY A 114 -12.11 -0.71 -6.19
CA GLY A 114 -12.90 -1.26 -5.07
C GLY A 114 -14.39 -0.91 -5.12
N PHE A 115 -14.78 0.17 -5.81
CA PHE A 115 -16.21 0.47 -6.02
C PHE A 115 -16.92 -0.56 -6.90
N ARG A 116 -16.18 -1.34 -7.70
CA ARG A 116 -16.72 -2.29 -8.67
C ARG A 116 -16.29 -3.73 -8.42
N ASP A 117 -15.23 -3.95 -7.65
CA ASP A 117 -14.71 -5.26 -7.31
C ASP A 117 -14.69 -5.44 -5.79
N GLU A 118 -15.49 -6.39 -5.30
CA GLU A 118 -15.63 -6.70 -3.89
C GLU A 118 -14.33 -7.20 -3.25
N LYS A 119 -13.54 -8.01 -3.96
CA LYS A 119 -12.30 -8.55 -3.40
C LYS A 119 -11.25 -7.47 -3.24
N ILE A 120 -11.20 -6.52 -4.18
CA ILE A 120 -10.34 -5.34 -4.05
C ILE A 120 -10.81 -4.47 -2.87
N ARG A 121 -12.13 -4.26 -2.74
CA ARG A 121 -12.70 -3.49 -1.63
C ARG A 121 -12.36 -4.10 -0.28
N GLU A 122 -12.54 -5.41 -0.11
CA GLU A 122 -12.22 -6.12 1.13
C GLU A 122 -10.76 -5.94 1.55
N LYS A 123 -9.82 -6.03 0.59
CA LYS A 123 -8.40 -5.81 0.85
C LYS A 123 -8.12 -4.38 1.33
N ILE A 124 -8.65 -3.39 0.61
CA ILE A 124 -8.48 -1.98 0.94
C ILE A 124 -9.07 -1.68 2.32
N THR A 125 -10.31 -2.12 2.56
CA THR A 125 -10.98 -1.94 3.86
C THR A 125 -10.20 -2.60 4.98
N GLY A 126 -9.69 -3.82 4.78
CA GLY A 126 -8.90 -4.51 5.79
C GLY A 126 -7.64 -3.75 6.19
N VAL A 127 -6.96 -3.08 5.25
CA VAL A 127 -5.80 -2.22 5.55
C VAL A 127 -6.25 -0.94 6.27
N MET A 128 -7.33 -0.32 5.82
CA MET A 128 -7.84 0.92 6.43
C MET A 128 -8.32 0.72 7.86
N VAL A 129 -8.96 -0.41 8.16
CA VAL A 129 -9.37 -0.76 9.53
C VAL A 129 -8.15 -0.82 10.45
N ARG A 130 -7.08 -1.51 10.05
CA ARG A 130 -5.85 -1.58 10.86
C ARG A 130 -5.19 -0.22 11.06
N PHE A 131 -5.24 0.65 10.04
CA PHE A 131 -4.72 2.00 10.17
C PHE A 131 -5.55 2.86 11.13
N ILE A 132 -6.88 2.69 11.14
CA ILE A 132 -7.76 3.34 12.11
C ILE A 132 -7.50 2.81 13.52
N GLU A 133 -7.39 1.50 13.70
CA GLU A 133 -7.07 0.87 14.99
C GLU A 133 -5.76 1.41 15.56
N PHE A 134 -4.70 1.47 14.74
CA PHE A 134 -3.43 2.08 15.10
C PHE A 134 -3.59 3.55 15.52
N GLY A 135 -4.37 4.35 14.77
CA GLY A 135 -4.62 5.75 15.12
C GLY A 135 -5.41 5.92 16.43
N VAL A 136 -6.31 4.99 16.74
CA VAL A 136 -7.05 4.98 18.01
C VAL A 136 -6.09 4.70 19.18
N GLU A 137 -5.22 3.69 19.04
CA GLU A 137 -4.20 3.38 20.06
C GLU A 137 -3.28 4.58 20.34
N GLU A 138 -2.87 5.32 19.29
CA GLU A 138 -2.09 6.55 19.44
C GLU A 138 -2.86 7.63 20.24
N MET A 139 -4.14 7.85 19.90
CA MET A 139 -4.97 8.83 20.59
C MET A 139 -5.20 8.49 22.06
N GLU A 140 -5.40 7.20 22.39
CA GLU A 140 -5.51 6.73 23.77
C GLU A 140 -4.21 6.95 24.55
N GLY A 141 -3.05 6.65 23.95
CA GLY A 141 -1.76 6.94 24.55
C GLY A 141 -1.54 8.44 24.82
N TRP A 142 -2.03 9.31 23.94
CA TRP A 142 -1.95 10.76 24.14
C TRP A 142 -2.87 11.28 25.24
N GLU A 143 -4.03 10.65 25.43
CA GLU A 143 -4.94 10.95 26.54
C GLU A 143 -4.25 10.69 27.90
N GLU A 144 -3.53 9.57 28.04
CA GLU A 144 -2.76 9.26 29.26
C GLU A 144 -1.69 10.31 29.58
N THR A 145 -1.13 10.95 28.55
CA THR A 145 -0.15 12.04 28.71
C THR A 145 -0.78 13.42 28.95
N GLY A 146 -2.11 13.53 28.85
CA GLY A 146 -2.84 14.80 28.93
C GLY A 146 -2.69 15.69 27.69
N LEU A 147 -2.16 15.15 26.58
CA LEU A 147 -1.97 15.90 25.33
C LEU A 147 -3.31 16.12 24.59
N VAL A 148 -4.22 15.16 24.68
CA VAL A 148 -5.56 15.20 24.06
C VAL A 148 -6.60 14.84 25.13
N THR A 149 -7.81 15.36 25.00
CA THR A 149 -8.96 14.96 25.81
C THR A 149 -10.03 14.41 24.88
N VAL A 150 -10.41 13.15 25.08
CA VAL A 150 -11.49 12.50 24.31
C VAL A 150 -12.78 12.67 25.11
N ALA A 151 -13.65 13.57 24.65
CA ALA A 151 -14.82 14.01 25.44
C ALA A 151 -15.95 12.95 25.56
N ASP A 152 -15.96 11.92 24.71
CA ASP A 152 -17.08 10.98 24.54
C ASP A 152 -16.81 9.56 25.10
N LYS A 153 -15.96 9.41 26.12
CA LYS A 153 -15.83 8.15 26.89
C LYS A 153 -16.92 7.99 27.95
#